data_AF-A0A1E8E0E6-F1
#
_entry.id   AF-A0A1E8E0E6-F1
#
_cell.length_a   1.000
_cell.length_b   1.000
_cell.length_c   1.000
_cell.angle_alpha   90.00
_cell.angle_beta   90.00
_cell.angle_gamma   90.00
#
_symmetry.space_group_name_H-M   'P 1'
#
loop_
_entity.id
_entity.type
_entity.pdbx_description
1 polymer ?
#
loop_
_entity_poly.entity_id
_entity_poly.type
_entity_poly.pdbx_seq_one_letter_code
_entity_poly.pdbx_strand_id
1 'polypeptide(L)' 'MQQLQALIQRKIPPQAIEVNHLIELAKRYPQPQSAEYKLIELALNIVLADYLEKAQQHI' A
#
# COMPACT_ATOMS: atom_id res chain seq x y z
N MET A 1 -0.92 8.15 -6.63
CA MET A 1 -1.27 7.17 -7.69
C MET A 1 -0.06 6.59 -8.40
N GLN A 2 0.84 7.38 -9.02
CA GLN A 2 2.03 6.83 -9.69
C GLN A 2 2.94 6.01 -8.74
N GLN A 3 3.16 6.48 -7.51
CA GLN A 3 3.96 5.77 -6.52
C GLN A 3 3.36 4.40 -6.14
N LEU A 4 2.02 4.33 -6.00
CA LEU A 4 1.29 3.07 -5.77
C LEU A 4 1.49 2.08 -6.92
N GLN A 5 1.41 2.57 -8.17
CA GLN A 5 1.68 1.74 -9.35
C GLN A 5 3.14 1.27 -9.40
N ALA A 6 4.09 2.14 -9.03
CA ALA A 6 5.50 1.77 -8.95
C ALA A 6 5.74 0.68 -7.88
N LEU A 7 5.07 0.76 -6.73
CA LEU A 7 5.11 -0.29 -5.71
C LEU A 7 4.57 -1.62 -6.25
N ILE A 8 3.38 -1.60 -6.87
CA ILE A 8 2.74 -2.80 -7.42
C ILE A 8 3.60 -3.44 -8.52
N GLN A 9 4.27 -2.60 -9.32
CA GLN A 9 5.23 -3.05 -10.34
C GLN A 9 6.61 -3.42 -9.76
N ARG A 10 6.77 -3.42 -8.42
CA ARG A 10 8.01 -3.73 -7.70
C ARG A 10 9.20 -2.84 -8.07
N LYS A 11 8.93 -1.63 -8.57
CA LYS A 11 9.94 -0.63 -8.93
C LYS A 11 10.47 0.12 -7.72
N ILE A 12 9.68 0.17 -6.64
CA ILE A 12 10.07 0.69 -5.34
C ILE A 12 9.75 -0.34 -4.27
N PRO A 13 10.51 -0.37 -3.16
CA PRO A 13 10.25 -1.32 -2.10
C PRO A 13 9.00 -0.92 -1.27
N PRO A 14 8.35 -1.86 -0.58
CA PRO A 14 7.16 -1.58 0.23
C PRO A 14 7.35 -0.48 1.26
N GLN A 15 8.54 -0.40 1.89
CA GLN A 15 8.82 0.57 2.95
C GLN A 15 9.02 2.00 2.43
N ALA A 16 9.03 2.19 1.09
CA ALA A 16 9.02 3.53 0.49
C ALA A 16 7.63 4.19 0.53
N ILE A 17 6.60 3.47 1.00
CA ILE A 17 5.23 3.98 1.17
C ILE A 17 4.80 3.88 2.63
N GLU A 18 4.45 5.03 3.21
CA GLU A 18 3.92 5.14 4.56
C GLU A 18 2.46 4.67 4.64
N VAL A 19 2.12 3.82 5.62
CA VAL A 19 0.74 3.34 5.83
C VAL A 19 -0.23 4.49 6.08
N ASN A 20 0.18 5.50 6.85
CA ASN A 20 -0.66 6.69 7.10
C ASN A 20 -0.98 7.45 5.80
N HIS A 21 -0.06 7.49 4.84
CA HIS A 21 -0.32 8.08 3.54
C HIS A 21 -1.42 7.33 2.77
N LEU A 22 -1.42 6.00 2.84
CA LEU A 22 -2.44 5.15 2.22
C LEU A 22 -3.83 5.37 2.85
N ILE A 23 -3.89 5.55 4.17
CA ILE A 23 -5.13 5.86 4.88
C ILE A 23 -5.70 7.21 4.41
N GLU A 24 -4.86 8.24 4.29
CA GLU A 24 -5.29 9.56 3.80
C GLU A 24 -5.77 9.50 2.33
N LEU A 25 -5.11 8.69 1.49
CA LEU A 25 -5.59 8.46 0.13
C LEU A 25 -6.94 7.73 0.11
N ALA A 26 -7.14 6.71 0.96
CA ALA A 26 -8.41 5.99 1.04
C ALA A 26 -9.57 6.91 1.46
N LYS A 27 -9.32 7.87 2.37
CA LYS A 27 -10.29 8.91 2.73
C LYS A 27 -10.64 9.81 1.56
N ARG A 28 -9.66 10.15 0.71
CA ARG A 28 -9.86 10.99 -0.48
C ARG A 28 -10.57 10.27 -1.63
N TYR A 29 -10.40 8.97 -1.75
CA TYR A 29 -11.01 8.13 -2.78
C TYR A 29 -11.91 7.06 -2.16
N PRO A 30 -13.02 7.43 -1.48
CA PRO A 30 -13.75 6.51 -0.59
C PRO A 30 -14.59 5.45 -1.30
N GLN A 31 -14.69 5.48 -2.64
CA GLN A 31 -15.55 4.58 -3.39
C GLN A 31 -14.89 3.20 -3.57
N PRO A 32 -15.40 2.12 -2.92
CA PRO A 32 -14.69 0.84 -2.91
C PRO A 32 -14.55 0.16 -4.27
N GLN A 33 -15.46 0.50 -5.20
CA GLN A 33 -15.46 -0.07 -6.55
C GLN A 33 -14.56 0.71 -7.52
N SER A 34 -14.07 1.89 -7.13
CA SER A 34 -13.20 2.73 -7.96
C SER A 34 -11.83 2.06 -8.19
N ALA A 35 -11.21 2.39 -9.32
CA ALA A 35 -9.88 1.90 -9.64
C ALA A 35 -8.84 2.43 -8.63
N GLU A 36 -9.02 3.66 -8.17
CA GLU A 36 -8.20 4.33 -7.17
C GLU A 36 -8.24 3.60 -5.83
N TYR A 37 -9.44 3.29 -5.32
CA TYR A 37 -9.57 2.60 -4.05
C TYR A 37 -8.95 1.21 -4.10
N LYS A 38 -9.21 0.43 -5.16
CA LYS A 38 -8.60 -0.89 -5.35
C LYS A 38 -7.07 -0.82 -5.44
N LEU A 39 -6.53 0.24 -6.05
CA LEU A 39 -5.09 0.47 -6.11
C LEU A 39 -4.50 0.77 -4.72
N ILE A 40 -5.20 1.57 -3.92
CA ILE A 40 -4.79 1.90 -2.55
C ILE A 40 -4.86 0.64 -1.66
N GLU A 41 -5.95 -0.12 -1.76
CA GLU A 41 -6.14 -1.40 -1.05
C GLU A 41 -5.00 -2.38 -1.35
N LEU A 42 -4.69 -2.59 -2.64
CA LEU A 42 -3.61 -3.49 -3.04
C LEU A 42 -2.24 -3.04 -2.49
N ALA A 43 -1.95 -1.74 -2.58
CA ALA A 43 -0.70 -1.21 -2.03
C ALA A 43 -0.61 -1.36 -0.51
N LEU A 44 -1.71 -1.12 0.21
CA LEU A 44 -1.78 -1.31 1.65
C LEU A 44 -1.50 -2.76 2.03
N ASN A 45 -2.11 -3.71 1.31
CA ASN A 45 -1.87 -5.13 1.53
C ASN A 45 -0.40 -5.52 1.32
N ILE A 46 0.25 -4.98 0.28
CA ILE A 46 1.68 -5.23 0.03
C ILE A 46 2.55 -4.67 1.18
N VAL A 47 2.29 -3.44 1.61
CA VAL A 47 3.06 -2.80 2.68
C VAL A 47 2.89 -3.53 4.01
N LEU A 48 1.66 -3.89 4.37
CA LEU A 48 1.38 -4.61 5.62
C LEU A 48 1.96 -6.03 5.61
N ALA A 49 1.93 -6.72 4.46
CA ALA A 49 2.54 -8.04 4.32
C ALA A 49 4.06 -7.99 4.53
N ASP A 50 4.75 -6.99 3.96
CA ASP A 50 6.19 -6.80 4.16
C ASP A 50 6.54 -6.52 5.63
N TYR A 51 5.77 -5.67 6.32
CA TYR A 51 5.96 -5.43 7.75
C TYR A 51 5.75 -6.71 8.57
N LEU A 52 4.73 -7.50 8.25
CA LEU A 52 4.44 -8.75 8.94
C LEU A 52 5.56 -9.77 8.73
N GLU A 53 6.05 -9.92 7.50
CA GLU A 53 7.18 -10.82 7.18
C GLU A 53 8.43 -10.44 7.99
N LYS A 54 8.77 -9.16 8.05
CA LYS A 54 9.90 -8.68 8.86
C LYS A 54 9.69 -8.89 10.35
N ALA A 55 8.51 -8.62 10.87
CA ALA A 55 8.21 -8.85 12.28
C ALA A 55 8.37 -10.32 12.66
N GLN A 56 7.93 -11.24 11.78
CA GLN A 56 8.08 -12.69 11.98
C GLN A 56 9.55 -13.16 11.98
N GLN A 57 10.49 -12.41 11.40
CA GLN A 57 11.92 -12.76 11.49
C GLN A 57 12.51 -12.49 12.88
N HIS A 58 11.79 -11.80 13.76
CA HIS A 58 12.25 -11.37 15.07
C HIS A 58 11.43 -11.95 16.24
N ILE A 59 10.47 -12.85 15.95
CA ILE A 59 9.64 -13.55 16.94
C ILE A 59 9.81 -15.05 16.72
#